data_AF-A0A925RDK3-F1
#
_entry.id   AF-A0A925RDK3-F1
#
_cell.length_a   1.000
_cell.length_b   1.000
_cell.length_c   1.000
_cell.angle_alpha   90.00
_cell.angle_beta   90.00
_cell.angle_gamma   90.00
#
_symmetry.space_group_name_H-M   'P 1'
#
loop_
_entity.id
_entity.type
_entity.pdbx_description
1 polymer ?
#
loop_
_entity_poly.entity_id
_entity_poly.type
_entity_poly.pdbx_seq_one_letter_code
_entity_poly.pdbx_strand_id
1 'polypeptide(L)'
;MTQRVLFGAINRVAAPQAAKFESTLCCVQEVDTETPQRNCRRQEHNAIRSISGLIAGFVLCAISLLSCQIAGATQPPTSPQRTPNVVMIVIDDQNDWIGCLNGHPQARTPFIDRLASRGTLFLNAHCQSPLCNPSRTSVMTGLRPSSTGVYGLSPGFRTVEGLRAATTLPQHFRNHGYETLMAGKIYHGAYGRKPTDNEFDIVGPHAEVGPKPASPLVETPSHHPLVDWGTFPHRDEDKGDWKLASWTVDQLQQPHEKPFFLSVGFFLPHVPCYVTQKWYDLFPDDTLQLPPVLDDDRADTPRFSWYLHWKLPEPRLRFLKEAAQWKNLVRSYLASTAFVDAQVGRILDALDASPFADNTIVVLWSDHGWHLGEKAITGKNTLWERSTRVPLVFAGPKIAAGAICAQPAELLDIYPTLAELCELPQPEGLEGHSLIPQLADASAARAWPAITTHNHDNHSVRSIDWRYIHYADGSEELYNMRDDPHEWRNVAQDAAFSSTKESHRKLLPTTNLKPVPGSKDRILLYEAATGRVNWEGEDILPGSPIPEVED
;
A
#
# COMPACT_ATOMS: atom_id res chain seq x y z
N MET A 1 18.78 -1.11 63.95
CA MET A 1 18.76 -0.32 65.20
C MET A 1 18.06 1.03 64.93
N THR A 2 17.37 1.59 65.93
CA THR A 2 16.93 3.01 66.07
C THR A 2 16.74 3.84 64.79
N GLN A 3 15.51 4.09 64.35
CA GLN A 3 14.63 5.20 64.79
C GLN A 3 15.20 6.62 64.64
N ARG A 4 14.45 7.48 63.91
CA ARG A 4 14.01 8.80 64.40
C ARG A 4 12.81 9.33 63.61
N VAL A 5 11.94 10.09 64.29
CA VAL A 5 10.74 10.77 63.77
C VAL A 5 10.61 12.11 64.48
N LEU A 6 10.29 13.19 63.75
CA LEU A 6 9.71 14.46 64.23
C LEU A 6 9.26 15.25 62.95
N PHE A 7 8.13 15.95 62.73
CA PHE A 7 6.96 16.52 63.43
C PHE A 7 6.86 18.06 63.33
N GLY A 8 5.81 18.58 62.67
CA GLY A 8 5.28 19.96 62.76
C GLY A 8 5.76 21.00 61.71
N ALA A 9 5.02 22.08 61.39
CA ALA A 9 3.59 22.37 61.61
C ALA A 9 3.05 23.59 60.79
N ILE A 10 1.91 23.42 60.09
CA ILE A 10 0.71 24.30 59.98
C ILE A 10 0.85 25.84 59.73
N ASN A 11 0.43 26.35 58.54
CA ASN A 11 -0.75 27.26 58.35
C ASN A 11 -0.90 27.88 56.93
N ARG A 12 -2.09 27.70 56.29
CA ARG A 12 -2.87 28.62 55.39
C ARG A 12 -2.16 29.23 54.14
N VAL A 13 -2.82 29.71 53.06
CA VAL A 13 -4.13 30.36 52.84
C VAL A 13 -4.70 30.05 51.41
N ALA A 14 -6.03 29.98 51.29
CA ALA A 14 -6.90 30.14 50.10
C ALA A 14 -6.85 29.15 48.90
N ALA A 15 -8.06 28.96 48.33
CA ALA A 15 -8.35 28.55 46.95
C ALA A 15 -9.16 29.70 46.28
N PRO A 16 -9.53 29.62 44.99
CA PRO A 16 -10.91 29.18 44.72
C PRO A 16 -11.17 28.38 43.42
N GLN A 17 -12.20 27.54 43.52
CA GLN A 17 -13.23 27.16 42.52
C GLN A 17 -12.87 26.84 41.04
N ALA A 18 -13.41 25.71 40.57
CA ALA A 18 -13.48 25.31 39.16
C ALA A 18 -14.75 25.83 38.47
N ALA A 19 -14.70 26.00 37.14
CA ALA A 19 -15.85 26.34 36.32
C ALA A 19 -16.66 25.10 35.89
N LYS A 20 -17.98 25.25 35.82
CA LYS A 20 -18.88 24.38 35.04
C LYS A 20 -19.45 25.20 33.88
N PHE A 21 -19.57 24.58 32.72
CA PHE A 21 -20.45 25.06 31.65
C PHE A 21 -21.76 24.26 31.70
N GLU A 22 -22.89 24.95 31.64
CA GLU A 22 -24.22 24.36 31.44
C GLU A 22 -24.81 24.91 30.13
N SER A 23 -25.69 24.12 29.52
CA SER A 23 -26.24 24.36 28.17
C SER A 23 -27.52 25.20 28.21
N THR A 24 -27.61 26.20 27.34
CA THR A 24 -28.80 27.04 27.20
C THR A 24 -29.89 26.33 26.41
N LEU A 25 -31.04 26.06 27.05
CA LEU A 25 -32.29 25.67 26.36
C LEU A 25 -33.50 26.35 27.03
N CYS A 26 -34.27 27.11 26.25
CA CYS A 26 -35.58 27.66 26.63
C CYS A 26 -36.42 27.69 25.36
N CYS A 27 -37.44 26.83 25.22
CA CYS A 27 -38.75 26.82 25.90
C CYS A 27 -39.81 27.57 25.08
N VAL A 28 -40.93 26.89 24.87
CA VAL A 28 -42.09 27.31 24.06
C VAL A 28 -43.28 27.45 25.01
N GLN A 29 -44.18 28.39 24.74
CA GLN A 29 -45.53 28.41 25.32
C GLN A 29 -46.58 28.78 24.28
N GLU A 30 -47.64 27.97 24.22
CA GLU A 30 -48.97 28.31 23.68
C GLU A 30 -49.76 29.04 24.79
N VAL A 31 -50.97 29.61 24.65
CA VAL A 31 -52.10 29.52 23.69
C VAL A 31 -52.76 30.95 23.62
N ASP A 32 -53.90 31.32 23.00
CA ASP A 32 -55.04 30.62 22.38
C ASP A 32 -55.83 31.49 21.35
N THR A 33 -56.99 30.99 20.91
CA THR A 33 -58.20 31.64 20.32
C THR A 33 -58.29 33.18 20.26
N GLU A 34 -58.79 33.85 19.20
CA GLU A 34 -60.17 33.73 18.65
C GLU A 34 -60.29 34.22 17.17
N THR A 35 -61.49 34.12 16.57
CA THR A 35 -61.86 34.67 15.24
C THR A 35 -63.25 35.32 15.30
N PRO A 36 -63.55 36.40 14.53
CA PRO A 36 -64.55 36.22 13.47
C PRO A 36 -64.51 37.16 12.23
N GLN A 37 -64.75 36.55 11.06
CA GLN A 37 -65.67 36.94 9.97
C GLN A 37 -65.80 38.38 9.37
N ARG A 38 -65.84 38.39 8.01
CA ARG A 38 -66.71 39.16 7.07
C ARG A 38 -66.52 40.68 6.84
N ASN A 39 -66.08 41.03 5.62
CA ASN A 39 -66.79 41.81 4.56
C ASN A 39 -65.74 42.26 3.49
N CYS A 40 -65.87 42.16 2.16
CA CYS A 40 -66.96 42.15 1.17
C CYS A 40 -67.31 43.55 0.57
N ARG A 41 -67.06 43.73 -0.74
CA ARG A 41 -67.43 44.85 -1.66
C ARG A 41 -66.69 46.20 -1.49
N ARG A 42 -66.64 47.13 -2.48
CA ARG A 42 -66.71 47.11 -3.98
C ARG A 42 -66.70 48.57 -4.51
N GLN A 43 -65.86 48.91 -5.50
CA GLN A 43 -66.00 50.02 -6.48
C GLN A 43 -64.75 50.01 -7.42
N GLU A 44 -64.72 50.26 -8.74
CA GLU A 44 -65.48 51.15 -9.67
C GLU A 44 -65.03 52.63 -9.53
N HIS A 45 -64.64 53.42 -10.56
CA HIS A 45 -64.73 53.28 -12.03
C HIS A 45 -63.68 54.11 -12.84
N ASN A 46 -63.32 53.59 -14.03
CA ASN A 46 -63.13 54.21 -15.37
C ASN A 46 -62.78 55.71 -15.58
N ALA A 47 -61.76 55.95 -16.46
CA ALA A 47 -61.79 56.77 -17.71
C ALA A 47 -60.35 57.18 -18.14
N ILE A 48 -59.89 57.41 -19.39
CA ILE A 48 -60.21 57.09 -20.82
C ILE A 48 -59.77 58.30 -21.68
N ARG A 49 -59.18 58.05 -22.88
CA ARG A 49 -58.74 58.99 -23.96
C ARG A 49 -57.40 59.75 -23.76
N SER A 50 -56.61 60.06 -24.82
CA SER A 50 -56.46 59.46 -26.18
C SER A 50 -55.27 60.06 -26.95
N ILE A 51 -54.95 59.49 -28.14
CA ILE A 51 -54.24 60.12 -29.30
C ILE A 51 -52.75 60.46 -29.03
N SER A 52 -51.77 59.66 -29.46
CA SER A 52 -51.26 59.37 -30.83
C SER A 52 -50.11 60.28 -31.28
N GLY A 53 -48.92 59.71 -31.52
CA GLY A 53 -47.81 60.37 -32.20
C GLY A 53 -46.48 59.57 -32.20
N LEU A 54 -45.73 59.67 -33.29
CA LEU A 54 -44.29 59.34 -33.41
C LEU A 54 -43.84 57.87 -33.20
N ILE A 55 -44.49 56.94 -33.90
CA ILE A 55 -43.81 55.71 -34.37
C ILE A 55 -42.82 56.13 -35.48
N ALA A 56 -41.63 56.60 -35.08
CA ALA A 56 -40.58 57.04 -36.01
C ALA A 56 -39.13 56.94 -35.47
N GLY A 57 -38.92 56.65 -34.18
CA GLY A 57 -37.58 56.74 -33.54
C GLY A 57 -36.86 55.43 -33.21
N PHE A 58 -37.58 54.31 -33.07
CA PHE A 58 -37.04 53.13 -32.35
C PHE A 58 -36.38 52.03 -33.20
N VAL A 59 -36.46 52.08 -34.53
CA VAL A 59 -35.92 51.01 -35.40
C VAL A 59 -34.42 51.15 -35.68
N LEU A 60 -33.88 52.38 -35.68
CA LEU A 60 -32.45 52.60 -35.97
C LEU A 60 -31.50 52.44 -34.77
N CYS A 61 -32.00 52.40 -33.53
CA CYS A 61 -31.15 52.21 -32.34
C CYS A 61 -30.99 50.72 -31.95
N ALA A 62 -31.97 49.87 -32.30
CA ALA A 62 -31.94 48.43 -32.02
C ALA A 62 -30.88 47.66 -32.82
N ILE A 63 -30.44 48.19 -33.97
CA ILE A 63 -29.41 47.56 -34.82
C ILE A 63 -27.99 47.93 -34.36
N SER A 64 -27.80 49.12 -33.77
CA SER A 64 -26.48 49.58 -33.30
C SER A 64 -25.98 48.92 -32.01
N LEU A 65 -26.89 48.41 -31.17
CA LEU A 65 -26.56 47.78 -29.89
C LEU A 65 -26.36 46.24 -29.98
N LEU A 66 -26.68 45.63 -31.12
CA LEU A 66 -26.52 44.18 -31.34
C LEU A 66 -25.19 43.81 -32.03
N SER A 67 -24.21 44.74 -32.07
CA SER A 67 -22.93 44.57 -32.77
C SER A 67 -21.70 44.57 -31.85
N CYS A 68 -21.87 44.51 -30.52
CA CYS A 68 -20.76 44.69 -29.56
C CYS A 68 -20.68 43.63 -28.45
N GLN A 69 -21.36 42.48 -28.58
CA GLN A 69 -21.28 41.35 -27.63
C GLN A 69 -21.06 39.98 -28.31
N ILE A 70 -20.38 39.98 -29.45
CA ILE A 70 -19.66 38.78 -29.95
C ILE A 70 -18.15 39.06 -30.00
N ALA A 71 -17.66 39.73 -28.95
CA ALA A 71 -16.29 39.46 -28.50
C ALA A 71 -16.31 38.02 -27.98
N GLY A 72 -15.97 37.06 -28.84
CA GLY A 72 -15.93 35.66 -28.48
C GLY A 72 -15.03 35.50 -27.26
N ALA A 73 -15.57 34.94 -26.17
CA ALA A 73 -14.78 34.63 -25.00
C ALA A 73 -13.78 33.53 -25.39
N THR A 74 -12.60 33.94 -25.84
CA THR A 74 -11.44 33.07 -25.99
C THR A 74 -11.20 32.46 -24.62
N GLN A 75 -11.59 31.20 -24.44
CA GLN A 75 -11.12 30.44 -23.31
C GLN A 75 -9.58 30.55 -23.32
N PRO A 76 -8.93 30.70 -22.14
CA PRO A 76 -7.48 30.67 -22.09
C PRO A 76 -7.03 29.42 -22.85
N PRO A 77 -6.09 29.55 -23.80
CA PRO A 77 -5.78 28.45 -24.71
C PRO A 77 -5.46 27.23 -23.86
N THR A 78 -6.26 26.18 -24.01
CA THR A 78 -6.11 24.94 -23.25
C THR A 78 -4.68 24.49 -23.43
N SER A 79 -3.88 24.62 -22.35
CA SER A 79 -2.46 24.34 -22.39
C SER A 79 -2.29 22.94 -22.96
N PRO A 80 -1.49 22.77 -24.04
CA PRO A 80 -1.45 21.52 -24.80
C PRO A 80 -1.21 20.39 -23.81
N GLN A 81 -2.19 19.48 -23.71
CA GLN A 81 -2.35 18.58 -22.57
C GLN A 81 -1.09 17.73 -22.46
N ARG A 82 -0.23 18.09 -21.50
CA ARG A 82 1.06 17.45 -21.34
C ARG A 82 0.82 16.02 -20.90
N THR A 83 1.60 15.10 -21.46
CA THR A 83 1.67 13.75 -20.93
C THR A 83 2.08 13.83 -19.44
N PRO A 84 1.35 13.20 -18.51
CA PRO A 84 1.69 13.26 -17.10
C PRO A 84 3.05 12.62 -16.81
N ASN A 85 3.82 13.23 -15.93
CA ASN A 85 4.97 12.56 -15.32
C ASN A 85 4.51 11.45 -14.38
N VAL A 86 5.40 10.53 -14.03
CA VAL A 86 5.17 9.50 -13.00
C VAL A 86 6.26 9.57 -11.93
N VAL A 87 5.84 9.58 -10.67
CA VAL A 87 6.68 9.29 -9.50
C VAL A 87 6.16 8.00 -8.87
N MET A 88 6.92 6.92 -9.03
CA MET A 88 6.64 5.62 -8.43
C MET A 88 7.49 5.42 -7.17
N ILE A 89 6.81 5.40 -6.02
CA ILE A 89 7.40 5.14 -4.70
C ILE A 89 7.15 3.68 -4.34
N VAL A 90 8.22 2.93 -4.07
CA VAL A 90 8.17 1.55 -3.59
C VAL A 90 8.71 1.51 -2.16
N ILE A 91 7.99 0.84 -1.25
CA ILE A 91 8.45 0.56 0.12
C ILE A 91 8.62 -0.95 0.26
N ASP A 92 9.74 -1.40 0.78
CA ASP A 92 10.10 -2.82 0.85
C ASP A 92 9.63 -3.46 2.17
N ASP A 93 8.94 -4.60 2.08
CA ASP A 93 8.36 -5.33 3.23
C ASP A 93 7.31 -4.56 4.07
N GLN A 94 6.62 -3.56 3.50
CA GLN A 94 5.64 -2.73 4.21
C GLN A 94 4.22 -3.32 4.15
N ASN A 95 3.76 -3.83 5.28
CA ASN A 95 2.40 -4.31 5.48
C ASN A 95 1.38 -3.17 5.68
N ASP A 96 0.15 -3.51 6.04
CA ASP A 96 -0.96 -2.57 6.23
C ASP A 96 -0.90 -1.72 7.52
N TRP A 97 0.20 -1.75 8.29
CA TRP A 97 0.42 -0.91 9.49
C TRP A 97 0.74 0.55 9.13
N ILE A 98 -0.12 1.15 8.30
CA ILE A 98 -0.15 2.56 7.95
C ILE A 98 -1.54 3.13 8.30
N GLY A 99 -1.60 4.42 8.64
CA GLY A 99 -2.79 5.09 9.14
C GLY A 99 -4.00 4.93 8.24
N CYS A 100 -3.85 5.20 6.94
CA CYS A 100 -4.94 5.12 5.96
C CYS A 100 -5.51 3.71 5.74
N LEU A 101 -4.74 2.64 6.03
CA LEU A 101 -5.23 1.24 6.01
C LEU A 101 -5.72 0.73 7.38
N ASN A 102 -5.48 1.48 8.46
CA ASN A 102 -5.84 1.17 9.84
C ASN A 102 -5.28 -0.16 10.39
N GLY A 103 -4.22 -0.73 9.80
CA GLY A 103 -3.70 -2.06 10.19
C GLY A 103 -3.02 -2.12 11.56
N HIS A 104 -2.57 -0.98 12.11
CA HIS A 104 -2.12 -0.90 13.51
C HIS A 104 -2.49 0.45 14.14
N PRO A 105 -3.13 0.48 15.34
CA PRO A 105 -3.73 1.69 15.91
C PRO A 105 -2.72 2.75 16.37
N GLN A 106 -1.42 2.41 16.41
CA GLN A 106 -0.35 3.35 16.76
C GLN A 106 0.45 3.86 15.55
N ALA A 107 0.20 3.34 14.33
CA ALA A 107 0.96 3.69 13.12
C ALA A 107 1.06 5.21 12.91
N ARG A 108 2.24 5.69 12.50
CA ARG A 108 2.54 7.12 12.31
C ARG A 108 2.97 7.37 10.87
N THR A 109 1.98 7.51 9.97
CA THR A 109 2.22 7.71 8.54
C THR A 109 1.52 8.95 7.94
N PRO A 110 1.61 10.14 8.55
CA PRO A 110 0.90 11.33 8.08
C PRO A 110 1.17 11.73 6.63
N PHE A 111 2.32 11.36 6.04
CA PHE A 111 2.64 11.73 4.66
C PHE A 111 2.05 10.76 3.62
N ILE A 112 2.01 9.45 3.91
CA ILE A 112 1.26 8.45 3.13
C ILE A 112 -0.25 8.68 3.30
N ASP A 113 -0.71 9.04 4.50
CA ASP A 113 -2.11 9.40 4.76
C ASP A 113 -2.50 10.68 3.98
N ARG A 114 -1.60 11.68 3.90
CA ARG A 114 -1.76 12.85 3.03
C ARG A 114 -1.85 12.46 1.55
N LEU A 115 -1.02 11.53 1.08
CA LEU A 115 -1.07 11.04 -0.30
C LEU A 115 -2.41 10.34 -0.62
N ALA A 116 -2.91 9.51 0.29
CA ALA A 116 -4.23 8.89 0.17
C ALA A 116 -5.35 9.95 0.14
N SER A 117 -5.27 10.99 0.98
CA SER A 117 -6.29 12.06 1.03
C SER A 117 -6.41 12.89 -0.25
N ARG A 118 -5.39 12.90 -1.12
CA ARG A 118 -5.39 13.60 -2.43
C ARG A 118 -5.48 12.65 -3.63
N GLY A 119 -5.83 11.38 -3.40
CA GLY A 119 -5.86 10.34 -4.43
C GLY A 119 -6.87 9.25 -4.14
N THR A 120 -6.70 8.10 -4.81
CA THR A 120 -7.47 6.87 -4.60
C THR A 120 -6.63 5.86 -3.84
N LEU A 121 -7.10 5.47 -2.65
CA LEU A 121 -6.56 4.39 -1.83
C LEU A 121 -7.26 3.06 -2.17
N PHE A 122 -6.51 1.98 -2.34
CA PHE A 122 -7.06 0.64 -2.47
C PHE A 122 -6.92 -0.12 -1.14
N LEU A 123 -8.04 -0.49 -0.52
CA LEU A 123 -8.06 -1.20 0.77
C LEU A 123 -7.74 -2.71 0.64
N ASN A 124 -7.83 -3.25 -0.57
CA ASN A 124 -7.82 -4.68 -0.89
C ASN A 124 -6.77 -4.96 -1.99
N ALA A 125 -5.61 -4.33 -1.88
CA ALA A 125 -4.51 -4.47 -2.84
C ALA A 125 -3.53 -5.56 -2.39
N HIS A 126 -3.16 -6.47 -3.30
CA HIS A 126 -2.31 -7.62 -2.99
C HIS A 126 -1.15 -7.83 -3.96
N CYS A 127 -0.03 -8.26 -3.39
CA CYS A 127 1.14 -8.71 -4.14
C CYS A 127 0.91 -10.07 -4.82
N GLN A 128 1.67 -10.29 -5.90
CA GLN A 128 1.58 -11.52 -6.69
C GLN A 128 2.44 -12.64 -6.11
N SER A 129 3.41 -12.32 -5.25
CA SER A 129 4.12 -13.27 -4.38
C SER A 129 4.55 -12.58 -3.08
N PRO A 130 4.50 -13.26 -1.93
CA PRO A 130 4.96 -12.74 -0.63
C PRO A 130 6.50 -12.80 -0.52
N LEU A 131 7.21 -12.40 -1.58
CA LEU A 131 8.68 -12.39 -1.64
C LEU A 131 9.19 -11.40 -2.71
N CYS A 132 10.26 -10.66 -2.40
CA CYS A 132 10.67 -9.49 -3.18
C CYS A 132 10.95 -9.77 -4.67
N ASN A 133 11.79 -10.75 -5.01
CA ASN A 133 12.19 -11.00 -6.40
C ASN A 133 11.01 -11.39 -7.32
N PRO A 134 10.17 -12.39 -6.99
CA PRO A 134 9.01 -12.72 -7.82
C PRO A 134 7.96 -11.60 -7.85
N SER A 135 7.71 -10.90 -6.74
CA SER A 135 6.74 -9.79 -6.72
C SER A 135 7.19 -8.62 -7.59
N ARG A 136 8.43 -8.14 -7.40
CA ARG A 136 9.01 -7.04 -8.18
C ARG A 136 9.18 -7.42 -9.65
N THR A 137 9.53 -8.66 -9.96
CA THR A 137 9.49 -9.19 -11.33
C THR A 137 8.08 -9.07 -11.91
N SER A 138 7.05 -9.44 -11.13
CA SER A 138 5.65 -9.42 -11.56
C SER A 138 5.16 -8.00 -11.87
N VAL A 139 5.38 -7.04 -10.98
CA VAL A 139 5.00 -5.63 -11.22
C VAL A 139 5.74 -5.04 -12.43
N MET A 140 7.04 -5.31 -12.53
CA MET A 140 7.86 -4.71 -13.60
C MET A 140 7.59 -5.34 -14.97
N THR A 141 7.19 -6.61 -15.07
CA THR A 141 6.89 -7.29 -16.35
C THR A 141 5.39 -7.33 -16.69
N GLY A 142 4.51 -7.16 -15.70
CA GLY A 142 3.06 -7.38 -15.86
C GLY A 142 2.69 -8.86 -16.00
N LEU A 143 3.54 -9.78 -15.52
CA LEU A 143 3.35 -11.23 -15.63
C LEU A 143 3.34 -11.88 -14.24
N ARG A 144 2.59 -12.97 -14.06
CA ARG A 144 2.39 -13.64 -12.77
C ARG A 144 3.59 -14.56 -12.43
N PRO A 145 3.92 -14.81 -11.15
CA PRO A 145 4.93 -15.80 -10.77
C PRO A 145 4.67 -17.19 -11.37
N SER A 146 3.40 -17.59 -11.43
CA SER A 146 2.92 -18.81 -12.08
C SER A 146 3.21 -18.86 -13.58
N SER A 147 3.20 -17.71 -14.27
CA SER A 147 3.44 -17.59 -15.71
C SER A 147 4.90 -17.26 -16.06
N THR A 148 5.71 -16.84 -15.08
CA THR A 148 7.14 -16.55 -15.24
C THR A 148 8.06 -17.66 -14.74
N GLY A 149 7.58 -18.52 -13.83
CA GLY A 149 8.38 -19.55 -13.17
C GLY A 149 9.42 -19.01 -12.17
N VAL A 150 9.37 -17.70 -11.86
CA VAL A 150 10.24 -17.06 -10.87
C VAL A 150 9.54 -17.12 -9.52
N TYR A 151 10.13 -17.81 -8.54
CA TYR A 151 9.55 -17.99 -7.19
C TYR A 151 10.50 -17.64 -6.04
N GLY A 152 11.81 -17.83 -6.20
CA GLY A 152 12.83 -17.55 -5.18
C GLY A 152 13.52 -16.19 -5.36
N LEU A 153 14.49 -15.87 -4.51
CA LEU A 153 15.25 -14.60 -4.59
C LEU A 153 16.22 -14.55 -5.77
N SER A 154 16.57 -15.71 -6.32
CA SER A 154 17.36 -15.88 -7.53
C SER A 154 16.66 -16.87 -8.48
N PRO A 155 16.80 -16.75 -9.81
CA PRO A 155 17.51 -15.72 -10.55
C PRO A 155 16.67 -14.45 -10.77
N GLY A 156 17.34 -13.35 -11.12
CA GLY A 156 16.67 -12.13 -11.60
C GLY A 156 16.22 -12.28 -13.07
N PHE A 157 14.98 -11.86 -13.37
CA PHE A 157 14.26 -12.20 -14.61
C PHE A 157 15.04 -12.02 -15.92
N ARG A 158 15.90 -10.99 -16.07
CA ARG A 158 16.71 -10.76 -17.28
C ARG A 158 17.63 -11.94 -17.67
N THR A 159 17.99 -12.84 -16.74
CA THR A 159 18.78 -14.04 -17.08
C THR A 159 17.92 -15.20 -17.59
N VAL A 160 16.66 -15.30 -17.15
CA VAL A 160 15.68 -16.31 -17.58
C VAL A 160 15.39 -16.13 -19.07
N GLU A 161 15.49 -17.20 -19.84
CA GLU A 161 15.41 -17.16 -21.31
C GLU A 161 14.09 -16.56 -21.82
N GLY A 162 12.95 -17.06 -21.32
CA GLY A 162 11.62 -16.58 -21.70
C GLY A 162 11.27 -15.16 -21.21
N LEU A 163 12.03 -14.59 -20.27
CA LEU A 163 11.76 -13.27 -19.68
C LEU A 163 12.80 -12.20 -20.07
N ARG A 164 13.93 -12.61 -20.65
CA ARG A 164 15.02 -11.70 -21.05
C ARG A 164 14.55 -10.55 -21.94
N ALA A 165 13.65 -10.86 -22.87
CA ALA A 165 13.09 -9.91 -23.83
C ALA A 165 11.78 -9.25 -23.38
N ALA A 166 11.27 -9.54 -22.17
CA ALA A 166 10.07 -8.90 -21.66
C ALA A 166 10.29 -7.37 -21.54
N THR A 167 9.39 -6.57 -22.11
CA THR A 167 9.46 -5.10 -21.98
C THR A 167 8.92 -4.73 -20.61
N THR A 168 9.78 -4.20 -19.74
CA THR A 168 9.34 -3.80 -18.40
C THR A 168 8.67 -2.43 -18.37
N LEU A 169 7.88 -2.14 -17.34
CA LEU A 169 7.23 -0.85 -17.09
C LEU A 169 8.15 0.37 -17.37
N PRO A 170 9.32 0.54 -16.73
CA PRO A 170 10.22 1.66 -17.05
C PRO A 170 10.73 1.61 -18.51
N GLN A 171 11.06 0.42 -19.04
CA GLN A 171 11.50 0.27 -20.43
C GLN A 171 10.41 0.66 -21.44
N HIS A 172 9.15 0.40 -21.13
CA HIS A 172 8.01 0.80 -21.95
C HIS A 172 7.86 2.32 -21.98
N PHE A 173 7.93 2.98 -20.83
CA PHE A 173 7.91 4.44 -20.73
C PHE A 173 9.08 5.07 -21.51
N ARG A 174 10.30 4.54 -21.34
CA ARG A 174 11.49 4.94 -22.12
C ARG A 174 11.25 4.85 -23.63
N ASN A 175 10.73 3.72 -24.10
CA ASN A 175 10.49 3.47 -25.52
C ASN A 175 9.45 4.44 -26.12
N HIS A 176 8.59 5.04 -25.30
CA HIS A 176 7.61 6.05 -25.70
C HIS A 176 8.01 7.48 -25.33
N GLY A 177 9.32 7.73 -25.21
CA GLY A 177 9.88 9.09 -25.17
C GLY A 177 10.01 9.74 -23.79
N TYR A 178 9.67 9.02 -22.72
CA TYR A 178 9.93 9.49 -21.36
C TYR A 178 11.44 9.46 -21.04
N GLU A 179 11.88 10.39 -20.20
CA GLU A 179 13.13 10.22 -19.46
C GLU A 179 12.89 9.27 -18.27
N THR A 180 13.79 8.31 -18.06
CA THR A 180 13.56 7.22 -17.11
C THR A 180 14.60 7.21 -16.01
N LEU A 181 14.16 7.35 -14.76
CA LEU A 181 15.02 7.50 -13.60
C LEU A 181 14.75 6.41 -12.55
N MET A 182 15.80 5.89 -11.91
CA MET A 182 15.67 5.04 -10.73
C MET A 182 16.65 5.39 -9.62
N ALA A 183 16.25 5.15 -8.37
CA ALA A 183 17.16 4.91 -7.26
C ALA A 183 16.57 3.86 -6.31
N GLY A 184 17.45 3.19 -5.55
CA GLY A 184 17.03 2.24 -4.52
C GLY A 184 16.54 0.89 -5.06
N LYS A 185 15.75 0.20 -4.25
CA LYS A 185 15.26 -1.16 -4.49
C LYS A 185 14.01 -1.10 -5.36
N ILE A 186 14.19 -1.07 -6.68
CA ILE A 186 13.10 -1.22 -7.65
C ILE A 186 12.94 -2.71 -7.97
N TYR A 187 13.96 -3.31 -8.58
CA TYR A 187 14.14 -4.75 -8.67
C TYR A 187 14.74 -5.31 -7.35
N HIS A 188 14.78 -6.64 -7.18
CA HIS A 188 15.34 -7.25 -5.97
C HIS A 188 16.88 -7.21 -5.94
N GLY A 189 17.45 -6.88 -4.78
CA GLY A 189 18.88 -6.62 -4.57
C GLY A 189 19.17 -5.12 -4.47
N ALA A 190 20.46 -4.74 -4.42
CA ALA A 190 20.86 -3.33 -4.23
C ALA A 190 20.40 -2.41 -5.38
N TYR A 191 20.56 -2.86 -6.62
CA TYR A 191 19.93 -2.30 -7.83
C TYR A 191 18.99 -3.29 -8.54
N GLY A 192 19.26 -4.60 -8.40
CA GLY A 192 18.55 -5.70 -9.07
C GLY A 192 18.60 -5.73 -10.60
N ARG A 193 19.42 -4.87 -11.22
CA ARG A 193 19.73 -4.85 -12.67
C ARG A 193 21.23 -4.77 -12.91
N LYS A 194 21.68 -5.07 -14.13
CA LYS A 194 23.07 -4.93 -14.57
C LYS A 194 23.30 -3.54 -15.20
N PRO A 195 24.55 -3.05 -15.27
CA PRO A 195 24.88 -1.82 -16.01
C PRO A 195 24.55 -1.87 -17.51
N THR A 196 24.42 -3.07 -18.08
CA THR A 196 24.07 -3.32 -19.49
C THR A 196 22.58 -3.21 -19.80
N ASP A 197 21.73 -3.27 -18.77
CA ASP A 197 20.28 -3.35 -18.95
C ASP A 197 19.74 -1.92 -19.17
N ASN A 198 18.87 -1.70 -20.15
CA ASN A 198 18.64 -0.37 -20.74
C ASN A 198 17.29 0.27 -20.36
N GLU A 199 16.75 -0.02 -19.18
CA GLU A 199 15.45 0.49 -18.74
C GLU A 199 15.46 1.95 -18.26
N PHE A 200 16.62 2.47 -17.85
CA PHE A 200 16.77 3.77 -17.18
C PHE A 200 17.88 4.63 -17.81
N ASP A 201 17.61 5.94 -17.97
CA ASP A 201 18.58 6.96 -18.38
C ASP A 201 19.48 7.37 -17.21
N ILE A 202 18.86 7.60 -16.05
CA ILE A 202 19.53 8.13 -14.85
C ILE A 202 19.36 7.14 -13.71
N VAL A 203 20.48 6.74 -13.11
CA VAL A 203 20.53 5.79 -12.00
C VAL A 203 21.21 6.47 -10.81
N GLY A 204 20.42 6.74 -9.77
CA GLY A 204 20.88 7.27 -8.49
C GLY A 204 21.51 6.21 -7.59
N PRO A 205 21.54 6.44 -6.26
CA PRO A 205 22.08 5.48 -5.30
C PRO A 205 21.34 4.13 -5.31
N HIS A 206 22.04 3.06 -4.91
CA HIS A 206 21.42 1.77 -4.63
C HIS A 206 20.71 1.77 -3.27
N ALA A 207 19.89 0.75 -3.02
CA ALA A 207 19.38 0.49 -1.68
C ALA A 207 20.51 -0.03 -0.78
N GLU A 208 20.67 0.59 0.38
CA GLU A 208 21.61 0.18 1.42
C GLU A 208 20.96 0.38 2.80
N VAL A 209 21.39 -0.41 3.78
CA VAL A 209 20.93 -0.27 5.19
C VAL A 209 21.36 1.09 5.79
N GLY A 210 22.47 1.65 5.30
CA GLY A 210 23.21 2.73 5.94
C GLY A 210 24.13 2.20 7.06
N PRO A 211 24.30 2.96 8.16
CA PRO A 211 25.06 2.54 9.32
C PRO A 211 24.58 1.19 9.89
N LYS A 212 25.50 0.50 10.56
CA LYS A 212 25.24 -0.73 11.32
C LYS A 212 25.94 -0.64 12.69
N PRO A 213 25.43 -1.32 13.72
CA PRO A 213 26.12 -1.46 15.00
C PRO A 213 27.39 -2.33 14.84
N ALA A 214 28.31 -2.25 15.81
CA ALA A 214 29.59 -2.99 15.78
C ALA A 214 29.44 -4.50 16.08
N SER A 215 28.33 -4.89 16.70
CA SER A 215 27.85 -6.25 16.92
C SER A 215 26.35 -6.28 16.65
N PRO A 216 25.71 -7.44 16.46
CA PRO A 216 24.25 -7.53 16.47
C PRO A 216 23.65 -6.91 17.75
N LEU A 217 22.43 -6.39 17.65
CA LEU A 217 21.64 -5.92 18.81
C LEU A 217 20.84 -7.07 19.43
N VAL A 218 20.47 -8.07 18.62
CA VAL A 218 19.75 -9.26 19.04
C VAL A 218 20.48 -10.53 18.59
N GLU A 219 20.68 -11.47 19.52
CA GLU A 219 21.19 -12.81 19.21
C GLU A 219 20.04 -13.70 18.74
N THR A 220 19.84 -13.78 17.43
CA THR A 220 18.78 -14.56 16.77
C THR A 220 19.22 -16.00 16.47
N PRO A 221 18.28 -16.99 16.41
CA PRO A 221 18.60 -18.40 16.18
C PRO A 221 19.29 -18.65 14.83
N SER A 222 18.90 -17.88 13.80
CA SER A 222 19.56 -17.83 12.51
C SER A 222 20.47 -16.59 12.47
N HIS A 223 21.80 -16.80 12.48
CA HIS A 223 22.81 -15.73 12.47
C HIS A 223 22.92 -14.99 11.11
N HIS A 224 21.79 -14.55 10.56
CA HIS A 224 21.71 -13.91 9.25
C HIS A 224 21.95 -12.39 9.36
N PRO A 225 22.90 -11.79 8.60
CA PRO A 225 23.38 -10.41 8.81
C PRO A 225 22.42 -9.28 8.38
N LEU A 226 21.15 -9.64 8.12
CA LEU A 226 20.03 -8.72 7.93
C LEU A 226 18.91 -8.94 8.96
N VAL A 227 18.90 -10.01 9.77
CA VAL A 227 17.83 -10.30 10.74
C VAL A 227 18.25 -9.78 12.12
N ASP A 228 18.04 -8.48 12.31
CA ASP A 228 18.33 -7.74 13.55
C ASP A 228 17.40 -6.52 13.64
N TRP A 229 17.18 -5.98 14.84
CA TRP A 229 16.27 -4.86 15.07
C TRP A 229 16.60 -4.11 16.36
N GLY A 230 16.56 -2.77 16.31
CA GLY A 230 16.90 -1.94 17.45
C GLY A 230 17.41 -0.55 17.06
N THR A 231 17.80 0.21 18.08
CA THR A 231 18.38 1.55 17.96
C THR A 231 19.81 1.54 18.48
N PHE A 232 20.68 2.31 17.81
CA PHE A 232 22.07 2.55 18.19
C PHE A 232 22.47 3.97 17.74
N PRO A 233 23.54 4.57 18.29
CA PRO A 233 23.96 5.92 17.89
C PRO A 233 24.38 6.01 16.41
N HIS A 234 23.55 6.67 15.61
CA HIS A 234 23.82 7.09 14.23
C HIS A 234 22.99 8.34 13.89
N ARG A 235 23.10 8.85 12.66
CA ARG A 235 22.30 9.98 12.17
C ARG A 235 21.28 9.50 11.13
N ASP A 236 20.13 10.16 11.06
CA ASP A 236 19.11 9.89 10.03
C ASP A 236 19.71 10.11 8.62
N GLU A 237 20.58 11.12 8.46
CA GLU A 237 21.21 11.51 7.19
C GLU A 237 22.11 10.42 6.56
N ASP A 238 22.64 9.51 7.38
CA ASP A 238 23.58 8.49 6.93
C ASP A 238 22.86 7.23 6.39
N LYS A 239 21.54 7.10 6.64
CA LYS A 239 20.69 5.99 6.15
C LYS A 239 20.57 5.99 4.62
N GLY A 240 20.47 4.81 4.02
CA GLY A 240 20.21 4.66 2.58
C GLY A 240 18.94 5.37 2.15
N ASP A 241 17.83 5.13 2.85
CA ASP A 241 16.53 5.74 2.54
C ASP A 241 16.55 7.27 2.56
N TRP A 242 17.32 7.88 3.48
CA TRP A 242 17.48 9.33 3.51
C TRP A 242 18.21 9.85 2.27
N LYS A 243 19.26 9.15 1.81
CA LYS A 243 20.02 9.48 0.59
C LYS A 243 19.18 9.28 -0.67
N LEU A 244 18.33 8.24 -0.72
CA LEU A 244 17.38 7.99 -1.80
C LEU A 244 16.36 9.12 -1.91
N ALA A 245 15.80 9.57 -0.78
CA ALA A 245 14.90 10.71 -0.75
C ALA A 245 15.62 12.03 -1.09
N SER A 246 16.85 12.26 -0.60
CA SER A 246 17.66 13.43 -1.02
C SER A 246 17.85 13.45 -2.54
N TRP A 247 18.33 12.36 -3.12
CA TRP A 247 18.54 12.29 -4.57
C TRP A 247 17.24 12.50 -5.37
N THR A 248 16.11 11.94 -4.89
CA THR A 248 14.80 12.15 -5.54
C THR A 248 14.34 13.60 -5.46
N VAL A 249 14.54 14.26 -4.31
CA VAL A 249 14.31 15.71 -4.12
C VAL A 249 15.20 16.52 -5.07
N ASP A 250 16.48 16.15 -5.20
CA ASP A 250 17.43 16.80 -6.11
C ASP A 250 17.03 16.64 -7.58
N GLN A 251 16.46 15.49 -7.99
CA GLN A 251 15.93 15.29 -9.34
C GLN A 251 14.68 16.14 -9.60
N LEU A 252 13.72 16.16 -8.67
CA LEU A 252 12.47 16.93 -8.82
C LEU A 252 12.68 18.46 -8.88
N GLN A 253 13.88 18.94 -8.52
CA GLN A 253 14.30 20.34 -8.68
C GLN A 253 15.05 20.62 -10.00
N GLN A 254 15.39 19.61 -10.81
CA GLN A 254 16.02 19.81 -12.12
C GLN A 254 15.00 20.19 -13.20
N PRO A 255 15.42 20.91 -14.25
CA PRO A 255 14.64 21.03 -15.47
C PRO A 255 14.64 19.70 -16.25
N HIS A 256 13.45 19.17 -16.55
CA HIS A 256 13.26 18.03 -17.45
C HIS A 256 12.64 18.52 -18.77
N GLU A 257 13.27 18.22 -19.90
CA GLU A 257 12.76 18.58 -21.25
C GLU A 257 11.68 17.59 -21.77
N LYS A 258 11.71 16.36 -21.24
CA LYS A 258 10.77 15.28 -21.53
C LYS A 258 9.80 15.09 -20.35
N PRO A 259 8.65 14.44 -20.53
CA PRO A 259 7.95 13.84 -19.40
C PRO A 259 8.86 12.77 -18.76
N PHE A 260 8.81 12.62 -17.44
CA PHE A 260 9.67 11.68 -16.71
C PHE A 260 8.91 10.54 -16.03
N PHE A 261 9.54 9.37 -15.97
CA PHE A 261 9.17 8.25 -15.10
C PHE A 261 10.28 8.11 -14.06
N LEU A 262 10.05 8.64 -12.87
CA LEU A 262 10.97 8.55 -11.74
C LEU A 262 10.51 7.43 -10.80
N SER A 263 11.42 6.52 -10.48
CA SER A 263 11.15 5.43 -9.55
C SER A 263 12.13 5.47 -8.36
N VAL A 264 11.60 5.31 -7.14
CA VAL A 264 12.39 5.31 -5.91
C VAL A 264 11.95 4.17 -5.00
N GLY A 265 12.89 3.32 -4.60
CA GLY A 265 12.62 2.14 -3.78
C GLY A 265 13.31 2.18 -2.43
N PHE A 266 12.56 2.46 -1.37
CA PHE A 266 13.04 2.42 0.01
C PHE A 266 13.29 1.00 0.48
N PHE A 267 14.25 0.83 1.41
CA PHE A 267 14.64 -0.43 2.01
C PHE A 267 13.88 -0.71 3.30
N LEU A 268 13.74 0.26 4.20
CA LEU A 268 12.92 0.05 5.40
C LEU A 268 11.42 -0.03 5.03
N PRO A 269 10.59 -0.78 5.79
CA PRO A 269 10.90 -1.49 7.03
C PRO A 269 11.54 -2.90 6.90
N HIS A 270 11.99 -3.36 5.72
CA HIS A 270 12.75 -4.62 5.57
C HIS A 270 13.88 -4.71 6.61
N VAL A 271 14.06 -5.89 7.19
CA VAL A 271 15.09 -6.14 8.20
C VAL A 271 16.52 -5.92 7.63
N PRO A 272 17.45 -5.28 8.36
CA PRO A 272 17.37 -5.00 9.79
C PRO A 272 16.68 -3.67 10.08
N CYS A 273 15.74 -3.69 11.03
CA CYS A 273 14.91 -2.55 11.40
C CYS A 273 15.70 -1.58 12.30
N TYR A 274 16.62 -0.83 11.67
CA TYR A 274 17.51 0.14 12.31
C TYR A 274 17.09 1.58 12.02
N VAL A 275 16.69 2.31 13.06
CA VAL A 275 16.45 3.76 13.04
C VAL A 275 16.95 4.42 14.33
N THR A 276 17.10 5.74 14.33
CA THR A 276 17.59 6.49 15.51
C THR A 276 16.56 6.55 16.64
N GLN A 277 17.03 6.82 17.87
CA GLN A 277 16.21 6.88 19.10
C GLN A 277 14.95 7.77 18.96
N LYS A 278 15.09 8.90 18.25
CA LYS A 278 14.01 9.83 17.87
C LYS A 278 12.75 9.13 17.33
N TRP A 279 12.91 8.06 16.55
CA TRP A 279 11.80 7.31 15.97
C TRP A 279 11.24 6.26 16.93
N TYR A 280 12.07 5.67 17.80
CA TYR A 280 11.64 4.80 18.90
C TYR A 280 10.82 5.55 19.95
N ASP A 281 11.12 6.83 20.19
CA ASP A 281 10.45 7.67 21.19
C ASP A 281 8.99 8.02 20.80
N LEU A 282 8.62 7.85 19.52
CA LEU A 282 7.23 7.93 19.06
C LEU A 282 6.35 6.76 19.55
N PHE A 283 6.97 5.68 20.04
CA PHE A 283 6.33 4.43 20.45
C PHE A 283 6.85 3.97 21.83
N PRO A 284 6.45 4.59 22.95
CA PRO A 284 6.94 4.24 24.29
C PRO A 284 6.57 2.80 24.70
N ASP A 285 7.51 2.04 25.28
CA ASP A 285 7.34 0.60 25.55
C ASP A 285 6.16 0.28 26.50
N ASP A 286 5.92 1.15 27.47
CA ASP A 286 4.82 1.06 28.45
C ASP A 286 3.43 1.26 27.83
N THR A 287 3.37 1.87 26.64
CA THR A 287 2.12 2.10 25.89
C THR A 287 2.07 1.33 24.56
N LEU A 288 3.10 0.55 24.24
CA LEU A 288 3.20 -0.22 22.99
C LEU A 288 2.17 -1.35 22.96
N GLN A 289 1.36 -1.37 21.90
CA GLN A 289 0.41 -2.42 21.60
C GLN A 289 1.08 -3.48 20.72
N LEU A 290 0.90 -4.74 21.07
CA LEU A 290 1.29 -5.88 20.23
C LEU A 290 0.14 -6.23 19.27
N PRO A 291 0.41 -6.83 18.10
CA PRO A 291 -0.65 -7.32 17.23
C PRO A 291 -1.49 -8.40 17.92
N PRO A 292 -2.79 -8.51 17.60
CA PRO A 292 -3.63 -9.60 18.08
C PRO A 292 -3.17 -10.92 17.44
N VAL A 293 -2.79 -11.88 18.27
CA VAL A 293 -2.36 -13.22 17.86
C VAL A 293 -3.11 -14.26 18.67
N LEU A 294 -3.57 -15.31 18.00
CA LEU A 294 -4.10 -16.53 18.61
C LEU A 294 -2.94 -17.53 18.79
N ASP A 295 -2.81 -18.15 19.96
CA ASP A 295 -1.62 -18.97 20.25
C ASP A 295 -1.63 -20.35 19.55
N ASP A 296 -2.80 -20.79 19.06
CA ASP A 296 -3.02 -22.01 18.28
C ASP A 296 -3.59 -21.74 16.86
N ASP A 297 -3.33 -20.55 16.31
CA ASP A 297 -3.75 -19.98 14.99
C ASP A 297 -3.45 -20.84 13.73
N ARG A 298 -2.93 -22.05 13.90
CA ARG A 298 -2.58 -22.98 12.83
C ARG A 298 -3.12 -24.40 13.05
N ALA A 299 -3.89 -24.63 14.11
CA ALA A 299 -4.51 -25.92 14.43
C ALA A 299 -5.55 -26.37 13.38
N ASP A 300 -6.13 -25.45 12.62
CA ASP A 300 -7.08 -25.68 11.52
C ASP A 300 -6.49 -25.44 10.12
N THR A 301 -5.21 -25.04 10.04
CA THR A 301 -4.48 -24.92 8.76
C THR A 301 -3.93 -26.28 8.33
N PRO A 302 -3.96 -26.64 7.02
CA PRO A 302 -3.26 -27.81 6.52
C PRO A 302 -1.76 -27.76 6.85
N ARG A 303 -1.16 -28.93 7.10
CA ARG A 303 0.28 -29.03 7.38
C ARG A 303 1.15 -28.45 6.26
N PHE A 304 0.67 -28.42 5.02
CA PHE A 304 1.39 -27.83 3.89
C PHE A 304 1.73 -26.35 4.10
N SER A 305 0.90 -25.61 4.85
CA SER A 305 1.17 -24.22 5.21
C SER A 305 2.51 -24.03 5.93
N TRP A 306 3.03 -25.05 6.64
CA TRP A 306 4.33 -25.01 7.32
C TRP A 306 5.50 -25.24 6.37
N TYR A 307 5.30 -25.94 5.25
CA TYR A 307 6.36 -26.21 4.28
C TYR A 307 6.78 -24.94 3.52
N LEU A 308 5.91 -23.94 3.36
CA LEU A 308 6.27 -22.62 2.81
C LEU A 308 7.20 -21.80 3.75
N HIS A 309 7.32 -22.21 5.01
CA HIS A 309 8.11 -21.56 6.07
C HIS A 309 9.03 -22.53 6.78
N TRP A 310 9.45 -23.61 6.10
CA TRP A 310 10.06 -24.74 6.80
C TRP A 310 11.28 -24.31 7.63
N LYS A 311 12.18 -23.53 7.01
CA LYS A 311 13.37 -22.97 7.65
C LYS A 311 13.68 -21.61 7.02
N LEU A 312 13.66 -20.54 7.81
CA LEU A 312 13.84 -19.17 7.33
C LEU A 312 14.87 -18.40 8.17
N PRO A 313 15.43 -17.29 7.67
CA PRO A 313 16.21 -16.37 8.48
C PRO A 313 15.40 -15.69 9.59
N GLU A 314 14.13 -15.38 9.34
CA GLU A 314 13.25 -14.70 10.31
C GLU A 314 12.71 -15.68 11.37
N PRO A 315 12.83 -15.39 12.67
CA PRO A 315 12.50 -16.33 13.74
C PRO A 315 10.99 -16.47 13.98
N ARG A 316 10.60 -17.59 14.59
CA ARG A 316 9.22 -17.81 15.09
C ARG A 316 8.85 -16.89 16.25
N LEU A 317 7.55 -16.74 16.48
CA LEU A 317 7.00 -16.06 17.65
C LEU A 317 7.48 -16.69 18.98
N ARG A 318 7.74 -18.00 19.00
CA ARG A 318 8.28 -18.73 20.17
C ARG A 318 9.56 -18.07 20.71
N PHE A 319 10.58 -17.92 19.86
CA PHE A 319 11.82 -17.22 20.20
C PHE A 319 11.55 -15.78 20.66
N LEU A 320 10.68 -15.04 19.98
CA LEU A 320 10.39 -13.64 20.32
C LEU A 320 9.68 -13.46 21.67
N LYS A 321 8.89 -14.45 22.11
CA LYS A 321 8.33 -14.52 23.47
C LYS A 321 9.41 -14.92 24.48
N GLU A 322 10.15 -15.99 24.23
CA GLU A 322 11.17 -16.54 25.14
C GLU A 322 12.33 -15.56 25.40
N ALA A 323 12.83 -14.88 24.36
CA ALA A 323 13.89 -13.88 24.45
C ALA A 323 13.39 -12.44 24.77
N ALA A 324 12.09 -12.29 25.07
CA ALA A 324 11.41 -11.01 25.30
C ALA A 324 11.55 -9.96 24.16
N GLN A 325 11.86 -10.40 22.94
CA GLN A 325 12.11 -9.53 21.78
C GLN A 325 10.86 -9.09 21.02
N TRP A 326 9.69 -9.69 21.26
CA TRP A 326 8.47 -9.41 20.49
C TRP A 326 8.09 -7.91 20.49
N LYS A 327 8.07 -7.28 21.68
CA LYS A 327 7.89 -5.83 21.81
C LYS A 327 8.95 -5.03 21.05
N ASN A 328 10.22 -5.41 21.17
CA ASN A 328 11.33 -4.71 20.51
C ASN A 328 11.15 -4.72 18.99
N LEU A 329 10.87 -5.88 18.38
CA LEU A 329 10.65 -6.00 16.94
C LEU A 329 9.43 -5.18 16.47
N VAL A 330 8.30 -5.27 17.16
CA VAL A 330 7.08 -4.49 16.87
C VAL A 330 7.36 -2.98 16.91
N ARG A 331 8.07 -2.52 17.96
CA ARG A 331 8.52 -1.12 18.10
C ARG A 331 9.47 -0.69 16.99
N SER A 332 10.40 -1.57 16.61
CA SER A 332 11.40 -1.34 15.56
C SER A 332 10.77 -1.20 14.18
N TYR A 333 9.77 -2.04 13.86
CA TYR A 333 9.04 -1.99 12.61
C TYR A 333 8.22 -0.70 12.49
N LEU A 334 7.43 -0.37 13.52
CA LEU A 334 6.67 0.89 13.61
C LEU A 334 7.55 2.14 13.49
N ALA A 335 8.70 2.16 14.17
CA ALA A 335 9.68 3.23 14.08
C ALA A 335 10.33 3.32 12.69
N SER A 336 10.55 2.18 12.02
CA SER A 336 11.08 2.13 10.65
C SER A 336 10.06 2.65 9.63
N THR A 337 8.79 2.26 9.74
CA THR A 337 7.69 2.78 8.93
C THR A 337 7.53 4.29 9.09
N ALA A 338 7.59 4.83 10.33
CA ALA A 338 7.49 6.27 10.59
C ALA A 338 8.67 7.07 10.00
N PHE A 339 9.89 6.52 10.03
CA PHE A 339 11.07 7.13 9.40
C PHE A 339 10.93 7.18 7.86
N VAL A 340 10.40 6.12 7.24
CA VAL A 340 10.18 6.05 5.78
C VAL A 340 9.02 6.94 5.35
N ASP A 341 7.94 7.04 6.12
CA ASP A 341 6.86 8.01 5.86
C ASP A 341 7.40 9.45 5.80
N ALA A 342 8.32 9.82 6.69
CA ALA A 342 9.01 11.12 6.60
C ALA A 342 9.88 11.26 5.34
N GLN A 343 10.41 10.17 4.77
CA GLN A 343 11.12 10.21 3.48
C GLN A 343 10.14 10.36 2.30
N VAL A 344 8.96 9.73 2.36
CA VAL A 344 7.85 9.98 1.44
C VAL A 344 7.40 11.44 1.52
N GLY A 345 7.29 11.99 2.73
CA GLY A 345 6.97 13.40 2.99
C GLY A 345 7.90 14.36 2.26
N ARG A 346 9.22 14.17 2.40
CA ARG A 346 10.25 14.97 1.71
C ARG A 346 10.09 14.96 0.18
N ILE A 347 9.77 13.80 -0.40
CA ILE A 347 9.58 13.65 -1.85
C ILE A 347 8.30 14.37 -2.31
N LEU A 348 7.20 14.19 -1.57
CA LEU A 348 5.92 14.85 -1.88
C LEU A 348 6.03 16.38 -1.74
N ASP A 349 6.69 16.88 -0.70
CA ASP A 349 6.91 18.31 -0.49
C ASP A 349 7.78 18.93 -1.61
N ALA A 350 8.79 18.19 -2.09
CA ALA A 350 9.60 18.62 -3.23
C ALA A 350 8.84 18.57 -4.56
N LEU A 351 7.98 17.56 -4.76
CA LEU A 351 7.10 17.49 -5.93
C LEU A 351 6.09 18.64 -5.95
N ASP A 352 5.44 18.93 -4.83
CA ASP A 352 4.48 20.04 -4.71
C ASP A 352 5.15 21.42 -4.84
N ALA A 353 6.43 21.54 -4.52
CA ALA A 353 7.24 22.74 -4.76
C ALA A 353 7.84 22.84 -6.18
N SER A 354 7.74 21.78 -6.99
CA SER A 354 8.31 21.70 -8.35
C SER A 354 7.36 22.28 -9.41
N PRO A 355 7.85 22.65 -10.61
CA PRO A 355 7.00 22.99 -11.75
C PRO A 355 6.20 21.79 -12.33
N PHE A 356 6.26 20.62 -11.69
CA PHE A 356 5.63 19.38 -12.13
C PHE A 356 4.40 18.99 -11.30
N ALA A 357 4.11 19.68 -10.19
CA ALA A 357 3.08 19.32 -9.20
C ALA A 357 1.72 18.96 -9.82
N ASP A 358 1.16 19.83 -10.68
CA ASP A 358 -0.16 19.67 -11.30
C ASP A 358 -0.20 18.62 -12.43
N ASN A 359 0.96 18.15 -12.91
CA ASN A 359 1.10 17.25 -14.07
C ASN A 359 1.84 15.95 -13.72
N THR A 360 1.81 15.51 -12.45
CA THR A 360 2.50 14.30 -12.01
C THR A 360 1.55 13.32 -11.35
N ILE A 361 1.55 12.08 -11.84
CA ILE A 361 0.94 10.93 -11.19
C ILE A 361 1.92 10.42 -10.14
N VAL A 362 1.46 10.30 -8.90
CA VAL A 362 2.19 9.58 -7.85
C VAL A 362 1.52 8.23 -7.65
N VAL A 363 2.30 7.16 -7.70
CA VAL A 363 1.86 5.83 -7.25
C VAL A 363 2.77 5.35 -6.13
N LEU A 364 2.18 4.96 -5.00
CA LEU A 364 2.89 4.40 -3.85
C LEU A 364 2.40 2.97 -3.60
N TRP A 365 3.35 2.04 -3.49
CA TRP A 365 3.06 0.63 -3.22
C TRP A 365 4.13 -0.05 -2.38
N SER A 366 3.81 -1.23 -1.83
CA SER A 366 4.81 -2.15 -1.26
C SER A 366 4.83 -3.48 -2.00
N ASP A 367 5.99 -4.14 -2.09
CA ASP A 367 6.14 -5.38 -2.85
C ASP A 367 5.51 -6.61 -2.18
N HIS A 368 5.35 -6.61 -0.86
CA HIS A 368 4.49 -7.54 -0.12
C HIS A 368 4.39 -7.12 1.37
N GLY A 369 3.45 -7.71 2.10
CA GLY A 369 3.33 -7.51 3.55
C GLY A 369 4.39 -8.27 4.38
N TRP A 370 4.18 -8.30 5.69
CA TRP A 370 5.11 -8.81 6.71
C TRP A 370 4.37 -9.15 8.01
N HIS A 371 4.69 -10.31 8.60
CA HIS A 371 4.17 -10.80 9.89
C HIS A 371 5.04 -10.35 11.05
N LEU A 372 4.39 -10.02 12.17
CA LEU A 372 5.02 -9.56 13.41
C LEU A 372 4.53 -10.38 14.62
N GLY A 373 4.12 -11.64 14.38
CA GLY A 373 3.72 -12.64 15.37
C GLY A 373 2.54 -13.51 14.90
N GLU A 374 1.73 -13.00 13.97
CA GLU A 374 0.58 -13.70 13.40
C GLU A 374 0.97 -15.06 12.79
N LYS A 375 0.07 -16.06 12.83
CA LYS A 375 0.36 -17.43 12.37
C LYS A 375 1.66 -18.02 12.97
N ALA A 376 1.98 -17.61 14.20
CA ALA A 376 3.15 -17.97 15.01
C ALA A 376 4.53 -17.67 14.39
N ILE A 377 4.60 -16.81 13.37
CA ILE A 377 5.84 -16.50 12.63
C ILE A 377 6.16 -15.00 12.63
N THR A 378 7.35 -14.66 12.13
CA THR A 378 7.61 -13.33 11.57
C THR A 378 8.13 -13.46 10.14
N GLY A 379 8.20 -12.35 9.41
CA GLY A 379 8.67 -12.35 8.04
C GLY A 379 7.56 -12.43 7.00
N LYS A 380 7.89 -13.00 5.84
CA LYS A 380 7.07 -12.96 4.62
C LYS A 380 6.62 -14.36 4.21
N ASN A 381 6.69 -14.72 2.92
CA ASN A 381 6.45 -16.08 2.40
C ASN A 381 5.02 -16.68 2.56
N THR A 382 4.03 -16.04 3.21
CA THR A 382 2.68 -16.64 3.38
C THR A 382 1.68 -16.26 2.30
N LEU A 383 0.72 -17.15 2.07
CA LEU A 383 -0.49 -16.89 1.27
C LEU A 383 -1.63 -16.18 2.02
N TRP A 384 -1.44 -15.86 3.32
CA TRP A 384 -2.40 -15.11 4.17
C TRP A 384 -2.40 -13.60 3.95
N GLU A 385 -3.42 -12.90 4.46
CA GLU A 385 -3.64 -11.44 4.34
C GLU A 385 -2.40 -10.66 4.81
N ARG A 386 -1.85 -10.98 5.99
CA ARG A 386 -0.74 -10.24 6.64
C ARG A 386 0.52 -10.09 5.77
N SER A 387 0.84 -11.08 4.93
CA SER A 387 1.99 -11.03 4.01
C SER A 387 1.64 -10.66 2.57
N THR A 388 0.34 -10.56 2.23
CA THR A 388 -0.09 -10.31 0.84
C THR A 388 -0.75 -8.95 0.66
N ARG A 389 -1.51 -8.46 1.65
CA ARG A 389 -2.12 -7.13 1.67
C ARG A 389 -1.04 -6.07 1.80
N VAL A 390 -1.10 -5.05 0.95
CA VAL A 390 -0.10 -3.98 0.87
C VAL A 390 -0.75 -2.60 0.69
N PRO A 391 -0.05 -1.51 1.07
CA PRO A 391 -0.37 -0.18 0.59
C PRO A 391 -0.43 -0.14 -0.95
N LEU A 392 -1.48 0.48 -1.48
CA LEU A 392 -1.55 0.90 -2.88
C LEU A 392 -2.35 2.20 -2.97
N VAL A 393 -1.69 3.28 -3.38
CA VAL A 393 -2.29 4.61 -3.55
C VAL A 393 -1.88 5.19 -4.89
N PHE A 394 -2.84 5.74 -5.63
CA PHE A 394 -2.61 6.57 -6.82
C PHE A 394 -3.12 7.98 -6.56
N ALA A 395 -2.38 9.01 -6.96
CA ALA A 395 -2.81 10.41 -6.89
C ALA A 395 -2.28 11.19 -8.11
N GLY A 396 -2.92 12.32 -8.45
CA GLY A 396 -2.51 13.19 -9.56
C GLY A 396 -3.60 13.38 -10.62
N PRO A 397 -3.24 13.78 -11.85
CA PRO A 397 -4.22 14.07 -12.89
C PRO A 397 -5.02 12.83 -13.30
N LYS A 398 -6.31 13.03 -13.63
CA LYS A 398 -7.31 12.00 -13.99
C LYS A 398 -7.67 10.99 -12.89
N ILE A 399 -7.21 11.18 -11.66
CA ILE A 399 -7.47 10.28 -10.52
C ILE A 399 -8.41 10.97 -9.52
N ALA A 400 -9.41 10.25 -8.99
CA ALA A 400 -10.29 10.77 -7.94
C ALA A 400 -9.51 11.03 -6.64
N ALA A 401 -9.76 12.18 -6.01
CA ALA A 401 -9.09 12.61 -4.78
C ALA A 401 -9.91 12.30 -3.53
N GLY A 402 -9.27 11.76 -2.49
CA GLY A 402 -9.93 11.33 -1.25
C GLY A 402 -10.80 10.07 -1.42
N ALA A 403 -10.59 9.33 -2.50
CA ALA A 403 -11.40 8.17 -2.85
C ALA A 403 -10.86 6.89 -2.20
N ILE A 404 -11.77 5.98 -1.82
CA ILE A 404 -11.44 4.74 -1.13
C ILE A 404 -12.09 3.57 -1.88
N CYS A 405 -11.26 2.73 -2.50
CA CYS A 405 -11.67 1.58 -3.29
C CYS A 405 -11.54 0.29 -2.47
N ALA A 406 -12.64 -0.47 -2.37
CA ALA A 406 -12.68 -1.78 -1.70
C ALA A 406 -12.61 -2.98 -2.67
N GLN A 407 -12.59 -2.71 -3.98
CA GLN A 407 -12.39 -3.76 -5.00
C GLN A 407 -10.99 -4.38 -4.84
N PRO A 408 -10.83 -5.71 -5.06
CA PRO A 408 -9.53 -6.34 -5.06
C PRO A 408 -8.63 -5.77 -6.17
N ALA A 409 -7.38 -5.45 -5.86
CA ALA A 409 -6.42 -4.92 -6.82
C ALA A 409 -5.10 -5.70 -6.75
N GLU A 410 -4.40 -5.80 -7.87
CA GLU A 410 -3.12 -6.48 -7.98
C GLU A 410 -1.99 -5.50 -8.26
N LEU A 411 -0.79 -5.71 -7.70
CA LEU A 411 0.34 -4.84 -8.02
C LEU A 411 0.76 -4.93 -9.50
N LEU A 412 0.54 -6.06 -10.17
CA LEU A 412 0.75 -6.15 -11.62
C LEU A 412 -0.22 -5.29 -12.45
N ASP A 413 -1.34 -4.83 -11.86
CA ASP A 413 -2.26 -3.88 -12.49
C ASP A 413 -1.66 -2.47 -12.63
N ILE A 414 -0.60 -2.15 -11.86
CA ILE A 414 0.07 -0.84 -11.91
C ILE A 414 0.59 -0.55 -13.33
N TYR A 415 1.14 -1.55 -14.02
CA TYR A 415 1.72 -1.39 -15.36
C TYR A 415 0.67 -0.96 -16.41
N PRO A 416 -0.42 -1.71 -16.68
CA PRO A 416 -1.42 -1.27 -17.65
C PRO A 416 -2.13 0.03 -17.21
N THR A 417 -2.31 0.25 -15.91
CA THR A 417 -2.93 1.47 -15.37
C THR A 417 -2.09 2.71 -15.68
N LEU A 418 -0.77 2.67 -15.42
CA LEU A 418 0.12 3.80 -15.70
C LEU A 418 0.24 4.06 -17.21
N ALA A 419 0.31 3.01 -18.03
CA ALA A 419 0.31 3.16 -19.48
C ALA A 419 -0.96 3.89 -19.97
N GLU A 420 -2.14 3.53 -19.45
CA GLU A 420 -3.41 4.16 -19.83
C GLU A 420 -3.53 5.62 -19.33
N LEU A 421 -3.17 5.89 -18.07
CA LEU A 421 -3.15 7.25 -17.51
C LEU A 421 -2.28 8.20 -18.33
N CYS A 422 -1.13 7.71 -18.79
CA CYS A 422 -0.13 8.42 -19.58
C CYS A 422 -0.36 8.39 -21.10
N GLU A 423 -1.51 7.86 -21.56
CA GLU A 423 -1.92 7.79 -22.98
C GLU A 423 -0.94 6.99 -23.87
N LEU A 424 -0.27 5.99 -23.28
CA LEU A 424 0.64 5.08 -23.96
C LEU A 424 -0.09 3.84 -24.52
N PRO A 425 0.39 3.24 -25.62
CA PRO A 425 -0.19 1.99 -26.14
C PRO A 425 0.06 0.85 -25.15
N GLN A 426 -0.96 0.03 -24.87
CA GLN A 426 -0.81 -1.10 -23.96
C GLN A 426 0.22 -2.12 -24.49
N PRO A 427 1.20 -2.56 -23.68
CA PRO A 427 2.09 -3.66 -24.04
C PRO A 427 1.32 -4.96 -24.32
N GLU A 428 1.80 -5.75 -25.28
CA GLU A 428 1.27 -7.08 -25.53
C GLU A 428 1.62 -8.06 -24.40
N GLY A 429 0.67 -8.94 -24.04
CA GLY A 429 0.91 -10.07 -23.14
C GLY A 429 0.84 -9.79 -21.64
N LEU A 430 0.43 -8.59 -21.20
CA LEU A 430 0.19 -8.30 -19.78
C LEU A 430 -0.94 -9.18 -19.21
N GLU A 431 -0.75 -9.71 -18.01
CA GLU A 431 -1.73 -10.51 -17.25
C GLU A 431 -2.53 -9.69 -16.22
N GLY A 432 -2.26 -8.38 -16.13
CA GLY A 432 -2.92 -7.42 -15.25
C GLY A 432 -4.01 -6.63 -15.97
N HIS A 433 -4.90 -6.01 -15.20
CA HIS A 433 -6.07 -5.30 -15.71
C HIS A 433 -6.09 -3.88 -15.18
N SER A 434 -6.19 -2.88 -16.07
CA SER A 434 -6.17 -1.46 -15.70
C SER A 434 -7.13 -1.13 -14.54
N LEU A 435 -6.67 -0.29 -13.62
CA LEU A 435 -7.44 0.24 -12.50
C LEU A 435 -8.18 1.53 -12.87
N ILE A 436 -8.05 2.05 -14.11
CA ILE A 436 -8.73 3.28 -14.57
C ILE A 436 -10.22 3.36 -14.17
N PRO A 437 -11.05 2.30 -14.31
CA PRO A 437 -12.43 2.34 -13.84
C PRO A 437 -12.56 2.64 -12.34
N GLN A 438 -11.70 2.01 -11.52
CA GLN A 438 -11.63 2.21 -10.06
C GLN A 438 -10.97 3.54 -9.65
N LEU A 439 -10.12 4.13 -10.50
CA LEU A 439 -9.50 5.45 -10.28
C LEU A 439 -10.42 6.61 -10.66
N ALA A 440 -11.35 6.39 -11.60
CA ALA A 440 -12.39 7.34 -11.97
C ALA A 440 -13.61 7.25 -11.03
N ASP A 441 -14.00 6.04 -10.62
CA ASP A 441 -15.05 5.76 -9.65
C ASP A 441 -14.64 4.57 -8.75
N ALA A 442 -14.29 4.87 -7.50
CA ALA A 442 -13.86 3.86 -6.52
C ALA A 442 -14.97 2.84 -6.13
N SER A 443 -16.22 3.07 -6.54
CA SER A 443 -17.32 2.10 -6.40
C SER A 443 -17.47 1.17 -7.61
N ALA A 444 -16.82 1.46 -8.75
CA ALA A 444 -16.92 0.69 -9.98
C ALA A 444 -16.53 -0.78 -9.76
N ALA A 445 -17.46 -1.70 -10.06
CA ALA A 445 -17.26 -3.13 -9.84
C ALA A 445 -16.11 -3.70 -10.67
N ARG A 446 -15.37 -4.65 -10.10
CA ARG A 446 -14.25 -5.34 -10.75
C ARG A 446 -14.55 -6.84 -10.88
N ALA A 447 -14.32 -7.40 -12.07
CA ALA A 447 -14.63 -8.80 -12.36
C ALA A 447 -13.55 -9.80 -11.89
N TRP A 448 -12.34 -9.30 -11.62
CA TRP A 448 -11.16 -10.10 -11.29
C TRP A 448 -10.89 -10.05 -9.77
N PRO A 449 -10.52 -11.18 -9.14
CA PRO A 449 -9.94 -11.19 -7.80
C PRO A 449 -8.48 -10.71 -7.85
N ALA A 450 -7.85 -10.54 -6.69
CA ALA A 450 -6.41 -10.50 -6.59
C ALA A 450 -5.85 -11.91 -6.36
N ILE A 451 -4.73 -12.25 -7.01
CA ILE A 451 -4.15 -13.61 -6.97
C ILE A 451 -2.67 -13.55 -6.57
N THR A 452 -2.36 -14.17 -5.43
CA THR A 452 -0.98 -14.39 -4.98
C THR A 452 -0.57 -15.84 -5.28
N THR A 453 0.68 -16.05 -5.71
CA THR A 453 1.31 -17.36 -5.88
C THR A 453 2.61 -17.40 -5.06
N HIS A 454 2.84 -18.46 -4.29
CA HIS A 454 4.11 -18.62 -3.57
C HIS A 454 4.68 -20.04 -3.68
N ASN A 455 5.87 -20.15 -4.26
CA ASN A 455 6.39 -21.40 -4.82
C ASN A 455 5.42 -22.03 -5.84
N HIS A 456 5.84 -23.12 -6.47
CA HIS A 456 5.07 -23.77 -7.53
C HIS A 456 3.86 -24.53 -6.94
N ASP A 457 2.71 -24.46 -7.62
CA ASP A 457 1.41 -25.08 -7.25
C ASP A 457 0.76 -24.60 -5.93
N ASN A 458 1.15 -23.44 -5.35
CA ASN A 458 0.46 -22.84 -4.20
C ASN A 458 -0.03 -21.41 -4.48
N HIS A 459 -1.31 -21.16 -4.21
CA HIS A 459 -2.01 -19.93 -4.60
C HIS A 459 -2.99 -19.43 -3.53
N SER A 460 -3.22 -18.11 -3.50
CA SER A 460 -4.32 -17.46 -2.80
C SER A 460 -5.16 -16.65 -3.79
N VAL A 461 -6.48 -16.72 -3.67
CA VAL A 461 -7.45 -15.91 -4.40
C VAL A 461 -8.21 -15.06 -3.40
N ARG A 462 -8.12 -13.74 -3.54
CA ARG A 462 -8.78 -12.74 -2.69
C ARG A 462 -9.86 -11.99 -3.49
N SER A 463 -11.11 -12.13 -3.09
CA SER A 463 -12.23 -11.32 -3.60
C SER A 463 -12.51 -10.14 -2.67
N ILE A 464 -13.72 -9.57 -2.66
CA ILE A 464 -14.09 -8.52 -1.68
C ILE A 464 -14.20 -9.13 -0.28
N ASP A 465 -15.03 -10.16 -0.12
CA ASP A 465 -15.41 -10.72 1.20
C ASP A 465 -14.65 -12.00 1.57
N TRP A 466 -13.94 -12.64 0.65
CA TRP A 466 -13.34 -13.96 0.88
C TRP A 466 -11.87 -14.04 0.47
N ARG A 467 -11.14 -14.90 1.18
CA ARG A 467 -9.83 -15.42 0.77
C ARG A 467 -9.91 -16.94 0.68
N TYR A 468 -9.43 -17.51 -0.40
CA TYR A 468 -9.32 -18.95 -0.62
C TYR A 468 -7.86 -19.30 -0.94
N ILE A 469 -7.29 -20.29 -0.25
CA ILE A 469 -5.91 -20.75 -0.44
C ILE A 469 -5.94 -22.20 -0.93
N HIS A 470 -5.05 -22.52 -1.88
CA HIS A 470 -4.83 -23.85 -2.42
C HIS A 470 -3.33 -24.17 -2.38
N TYR A 471 -2.98 -25.35 -1.88
CA TYR A 471 -1.59 -25.83 -1.78
C TYR A 471 -1.31 -26.95 -2.79
N ALA A 472 -0.03 -27.20 -3.07
CA ALA A 472 0.40 -28.14 -4.09
C ALA A 472 0.03 -29.61 -3.81
N ASP A 473 -0.26 -29.96 -2.56
CA ASP A 473 -0.82 -31.27 -2.16
C ASP A 473 -2.34 -31.38 -2.35
N GLY A 474 -2.98 -30.32 -2.84
CA GLY A 474 -4.43 -30.21 -3.01
C GLY A 474 -5.19 -29.81 -1.74
N SER A 475 -4.51 -29.52 -0.63
CA SER A 475 -5.15 -29.01 0.58
C SER A 475 -5.58 -27.54 0.44
N GLU A 476 -6.58 -27.15 1.24
CA GLU A 476 -7.36 -25.92 1.02
C GLU A 476 -7.63 -25.15 2.31
N GLU A 477 -7.64 -23.82 2.22
CA GLU A 477 -8.16 -22.92 3.27
C GLU A 477 -9.19 -21.94 2.68
N LEU A 478 -10.14 -21.49 3.50
CA LEU A 478 -11.17 -20.52 3.12
C LEU A 478 -11.53 -19.65 4.32
N TYR A 479 -11.45 -18.33 4.16
CA TYR A 479 -11.72 -17.35 5.21
C TYR A 479 -12.75 -16.32 4.74
N ASN A 480 -13.68 -15.99 5.63
CA ASN A 480 -14.65 -14.90 5.45
C ASN A 480 -14.02 -13.61 5.98
N MET A 481 -13.36 -12.86 5.11
CA MET A 481 -12.55 -11.70 5.46
C MET A 481 -13.37 -10.50 5.96
N ARG A 482 -14.70 -10.56 5.90
CA ARG A 482 -15.61 -9.56 6.49
C ARG A 482 -15.83 -9.80 7.98
N ASP A 483 -16.06 -11.05 8.36
CA ASP A 483 -16.42 -11.45 9.73
C ASP A 483 -15.23 -12.02 10.51
N ASP A 484 -14.18 -12.47 9.81
CA ASP A 484 -12.88 -12.94 10.30
C ASP A 484 -11.73 -12.26 9.51
N PRO A 485 -11.42 -10.98 9.80
CA PRO A 485 -10.33 -10.25 9.13
C PRO A 485 -8.93 -10.66 9.60
N HIS A 486 -8.83 -11.59 10.57
CA HIS A 486 -7.57 -12.11 11.10
C HIS A 486 -7.22 -13.52 10.61
N GLU A 487 -8.09 -14.15 9.82
CA GLU A 487 -7.93 -15.51 9.28
C GLU A 487 -7.85 -16.58 10.39
N TRP A 488 -8.55 -16.39 11.51
CA TRP A 488 -8.55 -17.27 12.68
C TRP A 488 -9.49 -18.49 12.56
N ARG A 489 -10.31 -18.58 11.50
CA ARG A 489 -11.24 -19.72 11.29
C ARG A 489 -11.27 -20.16 9.83
N ASN A 490 -10.52 -21.21 9.52
CA ASN A 490 -10.58 -21.91 8.24
C ASN A 490 -11.93 -22.65 8.09
N VAL A 491 -12.78 -22.18 7.17
CA VAL A 491 -14.08 -22.80 6.85
C VAL A 491 -14.06 -23.65 5.58
N ALA A 492 -12.89 -24.04 5.06
CA ALA A 492 -12.79 -24.83 3.82
C ALA A 492 -13.46 -26.22 3.88
N GLN A 493 -13.67 -26.78 5.07
CA GLN A 493 -14.34 -28.06 5.28
C GLN A 493 -15.82 -27.92 5.70
N ASP A 494 -16.33 -26.69 5.85
CA ASP A 494 -17.72 -26.43 6.20
C ASP A 494 -18.60 -26.51 4.93
N ALA A 495 -19.56 -27.45 4.94
CA ALA A 495 -20.47 -27.67 3.84
C ALA A 495 -21.26 -26.41 3.44
N ALA A 496 -21.53 -25.50 4.39
CA ALA A 496 -22.28 -24.27 4.12
C ALA A 496 -21.59 -23.33 3.12
N PHE A 497 -20.25 -23.36 3.05
CA PHE A 497 -19.46 -22.48 2.17
C PHE A 497 -18.89 -23.20 0.94
N SER A 498 -19.33 -24.44 0.66
CA SER A 498 -18.84 -25.23 -0.47
C SER A 498 -19.01 -24.51 -1.82
N SER A 499 -20.14 -23.83 -2.05
CA SER A 499 -20.35 -23.05 -3.29
C SER A 499 -19.34 -21.91 -3.44
N THR A 500 -18.95 -21.27 -2.34
CA THR A 500 -17.95 -20.20 -2.31
C THR A 500 -16.55 -20.75 -2.55
N LYS A 501 -16.23 -21.93 -2.00
CA LYS A 501 -14.96 -22.62 -2.28
C LYS A 501 -14.86 -22.99 -3.76
N GLU A 502 -15.90 -23.60 -4.32
CA GLU A 502 -15.98 -23.97 -5.74
C GLU A 502 -15.96 -22.76 -6.69
N SER A 503 -16.43 -21.58 -6.27
CA SER A 503 -16.32 -20.36 -7.08
C SER A 503 -14.91 -19.80 -7.08
N HIS A 504 -14.21 -19.82 -5.94
CA HIS A 504 -12.83 -19.32 -5.86
C HIS A 504 -11.80 -20.30 -6.45
N ARG A 505 -11.99 -21.61 -6.33
CA ARG A 505 -11.11 -22.61 -6.97
C ARG A 505 -11.07 -22.45 -8.50
N LYS A 506 -12.15 -21.99 -9.12
CA LYS A 506 -12.24 -21.69 -10.57
C LYS A 506 -11.47 -20.43 -11.00
N LEU A 507 -10.97 -19.65 -10.05
CA LEU A 507 -10.17 -18.44 -10.29
C LEU A 507 -8.67 -18.69 -10.07
N LEU A 508 -8.25 -19.93 -9.81
CA LEU A 508 -6.83 -20.32 -9.74
C LEU A 508 -6.14 -20.16 -11.12
N PRO A 509 -4.84 -19.83 -11.17
CA PRO A 509 -4.09 -19.76 -12.43
C PRO A 509 -4.13 -21.07 -13.22
N THR A 510 -4.46 -20.99 -14.51
CA THR A 510 -4.44 -22.14 -15.43
C THR A 510 -3.04 -22.47 -15.96
N THR A 511 -2.11 -21.54 -15.83
CA THR A 511 -0.70 -21.69 -16.20
C THR A 511 0.14 -21.67 -14.94
N ASN A 512 0.94 -22.72 -14.70
CA ASN A 512 1.88 -22.79 -13.59
C ASN A 512 3.19 -23.43 -14.03
N LEU A 513 4.15 -22.60 -14.43
CA LEU A 513 5.48 -23.04 -14.84
C LEU A 513 6.28 -23.50 -13.62
N LYS A 514 7.07 -24.56 -13.79
CA LYS A 514 8.01 -25.02 -12.75
C LYS A 514 9.08 -23.96 -12.48
N PRO A 515 9.73 -23.97 -11.29
CA PRO A 515 10.78 -23.02 -10.96
C PRO A 515 11.91 -23.01 -12.01
N VAL A 516 12.28 -21.81 -12.46
CA VAL A 516 13.26 -21.62 -13.54
C VAL A 516 14.65 -22.17 -13.17
N PRO A 517 15.48 -22.61 -14.15
CA PRO A 517 16.83 -23.07 -13.88
C PRO A 517 17.67 -22.04 -13.12
N GLY A 518 18.31 -22.47 -12.04
CA GLY A 518 19.05 -21.60 -11.13
C GLY A 518 18.20 -20.95 -10.03
N SER A 519 16.93 -21.35 -9.86
CA SER A 519 16.09 -20.96 -8.73
C SER A 519 16.76 -21.26 -7.39
N LYS A 520 16.82 -20.27 -6.50
CA LYS A 520 17.39 -20.39 -5.14
C LYS A 520 16.66 -19.49 -4.15
N ASP A 521 16.91 -19.82 -2.88
CA ASP A 521 16.52 -19.08 -1.68
C ASP A 521 14.99 -19.03 -1.47
N ARG A 522 14.53 -19.75 -0.44
CA ARG A 522 13.12 -19.97 -0.06
C ARG A 522 12.30 -20.76 -1.10
N ILE A 523 12.97 -21.71 -1.76
CA ILE A 523 12.35 -22.62 -2.74
C ILE A 523 11.78 -23.85 -2.05
N LEU A 524 10.48 -24.05 -2.21
CA LEU A 524 9.77 -25.29 -1.88
C LEU A 524 9.42 -26.03 -3.19
N LEU A 525 9.71 -27.32 -3.24
CA LEU A 525 9.27 -28.24 -4.29
C LEU A 525 8.35 -29.31 -3.70
N TYR A 526 7.32 -29.68 -4.47
CA TYR A 526 6.42 -30.79 -4.15
C TYR A 526 6.30 -31.74 -5.35
N GLU A 527 6.23 -33.03 -5.07
CA GLU A 527 6.13 -34.10 -6.07
C GLU A 527 4.84 -34.90 -5.84
N ALA A 528 3.73 -34.44 -6.43
CA ALA A 528 2.39 -35.00 -6.21
C ALA A 528 2.25 -36.52 -6.50
N ALA A 529 3.15 -37.10 -7.32
CA ALA A 529 3.18 -38.54 -7.60
C ALA A 529 3.78 -39.38 -6.46
N THR A 530 4.55 -38.78 -5.55
CA THR A 530 5.23 -39.46 -4.43
C THR A 530 4.83 -38.89 -3.06
N GLY A 531 4.19 -37.72 -3.04
CA GLY A 531 3.94 -36.94 -1.82
C GLY A 531 5.21 -36.30 -1.24
N ARG A 532 6.33 -36.33 -1.96
CA ARG A 532 7.63 -35.85 -1.47
C ARG A 532 7.67 -34.33 -1.44
N VAL A 533 8.22 -33.80 -0.35
CA VAL A 533 8.39 -32.38 -0.08
C VAL A 533 9.88 -32.09 0.02
N ASN A 534 10.38 -31.05 -0.64
CA ASN A 534 11.80 -30.68 -0.62
C ASN A 534 11.95 -29.18 -0.42
N TRP A 535 12.73 -28.77 0.58
CA TRP A 535 13.03 -27.37 0.90
C TRP A 535 14.49 -27.06 0.58
N GLU A 536 14.74 -26.15 -0.35
CA GLU A 536 16.07 -25.67 -0.75
C GLU A 536 17.09 -26.76 -1.16
N GLY A 537 16.61 -27.97 -1.48
CA GLY A 537 17.43 -29.14 -1.83
C GLY A 537 17.34 -30.28 -0.80
N GLU A 538 16.88 -30.03 0.42
CA GLU A 538 16.73 -31.03 1.48
C GLU A 538 15.32 -31.65 1.48
N ASP A 539 15.21 -32.98 1.36
CA ASP A 539 13.93 -33.69 1.42
C ASP A 539 13.39 -33.71 2.87
N ILE A 540 12.15 -33.26 3.07
CA ILE A 540 11.45 -33.27 4.36
C ILE A 540 10.72 -34.61 4.51
N LEU A 541 11.02 -35.33 5.59
CA LEU A 541 10.38 -36.62 5.87
C LEU A 541 8.93 -36.44 6.36
N PRO A 542 8.00 -37.33 5.98
CA PRO A 542 6.65 -37.34 6.51
C PRO A 542 6.66 -37.43 8.04
N GLY A 543 6.05 -36.45 8.71
CA GLY A 543 5.99 -36.40 10.17
C GLY A 543 7.24 -35.84 10.88
N SER A 544 8.21 -35.25 10.17
CA SER A 544 9.27 -34.45 10.82
C SER A 544 8.66 -33.35 11.71
N PRO A 545 9.26 -33.04 12.88
CA PRO A 545 8.80 -31.91 13.70
C PRO A 545 8.91 -30.59 12.93
N ILE A 546 7.97 -29.67 13.18
CA ILE A 546 8.00 -28.29 12.64
C ILE A 546 9.17 -27.52 13.29
N PRO A 547 10.16 -27.01 12.53
CA PRO A 547 11.32 -26.34 13.10
C PRO A 547 10.98 -25.03 13.83
N GLU A 548 11.68 -24.79 14.94
CA GLU A 548 11.49 -23.69 15.90
C GLU A 548 10.08 -23.65 16.56
N VAL A 549 9.36 -24.77 16.55
CA VAL A 549 7.99 -24.90 17.07
C VAL A 549 7.84 -26.19 17.90
N GLU A 550 8.15 -27.35 17.31
CA GLU A 550 7.96 -28.69 17.90
C GLU A 550 9.26 -29.32 18.45
N ASP A 551 10.36 -28.56 18.45
CA ASP A 551 11.74 -28.94 18.80
C ASP A 551 12.26 -28.36 20.14
#